data_AF-X1DMY8-F1
#
_entry.id   AF-X1DMY8-F1
#
_cell.length_a   1.000
_cell.length_b   1.000
_cell.length_c   1.000
_cell.angle_alpha   90.00
_cell.angle_beta   90.00
_cell.angle_gamma   90.00
#
_symmetry.space_group_name_H-M   'P 1'
#
loop_
_entity.id
_entity.type
_entity.pdbx_description
1 polymer ?
#
loop_
_entity_poly.entity_id
_entity_poly.type
_entity_poly.pdbx_seq_one_letter_code
_entity_poly.pdbx_strand_id
1 'polypeptide(L)'
;EALICIAPFIYENLGRVGKIDGKIQVNTAESVEAVQFVLDLINKYKVVPSFTTSDYKRVREMFAAARVAMSSEPGWAFPQILPSKPEGTEWGMALHPKGKVYGAVTGGWDTAFAITTNCKDKDLGWEFVKFMTGEESNYFWMSELPFYNTALKSVAE
;
A
#
# COMPACT_ATOMS: atom_id res chain seq x y z
N GLU A 1 5.14 6.77 5.36
CA GLU A 1 3.79 6.77 4.75
C GLU A 1 3.71 7.53 3.43
N ALA A 2 4.20 8.78 3.31
CA ALA A 2 4.24 9.50 2.02
C ALA A 2 4.92 8.72 0.87
N LEU A 3 5.91 7.89 1.20
CA LEU A 3 6.56 7.00 0.25
C LEU A 3 5.59 6.01 -0.41
N ILE A 4 4.56 5.53 0.30
CA ILE A 4 3.57 4.57 -0.22
C ILE A 4 2.77 5.20 -1.36
N CYS A 5 2.44 6.49 -1.24
CA CYS A 5 1.66 7.20 -2.27
C CYS A 5 2.49 7.57 -3.50
N ILE A 6 3.78 7.85 -3.33
CA ILE A 6 4.65 8.35 -4.42
C ILE A 6 5.45 7.23 -5.09
N ALA A 7 5.76 6.15 -4.36
CA ALA A 7 6.57 5.06 -4.88
C ALA A 7 6.01 4.36 -6.12
N PRO A 8 4.68 4.18 -6.32
CA PRO A 8 4.16 3.63 -7.57
C PRO A 8 4.61 4.46 -8.79
N PHE A 9 4.45 5.78 -8.74
CA PHE A 9 4.90 6.69 -9.80
C PHE A 9 6.42 6.59 -10.06
N ILE A 10 7.22 6.49 -8.99
CA ILE A 10 8.68 6.33 -9.11
C ILE A 10 9.02 5.02 -9.83
N TYR A 11 8.43 3.90 -9.40
CA TYR A 11 8.74 2.59 -9.96
C TYR A 11 8.21 2.42 -11.40
N GLU A 12 7.02 2.94 -11.69
CA GLU A 12 6.44 2.99 -13.04
C GLU A 12 7.29 3.79 -14.02
N ASN A 13 8.03 4.79 -13.51
CA ASN A 13 8.95 5.58 -14.30
C ASN A 13 10.37 4.98 -14.37
N LEU A 14 10.56 3.74 -13.89
CA LEU A 14 11.85 3.04 -13.77
C LEU A 14 12.82 3.63 -12.73
N GLY A 15 12.36 4.59 -11.92
CA GLY A 15 13.08 5.07 -10.75
C GLY A 15 13.16 4.01 -9.65
N ARG A 16 14.00 4.28 -8.64
CA ARG A 16 14.21 3.40 -7.48
C ARG A 16 14.26 4.22 -6.21
N VAL A 17 13.86 3.59 -5.11
CA VAL A 17 14.02 4.10 -3.75
C VAL A 17 14.69 3.04 -2.90
N GLY A 18 15.86 3.34 -2.36
CA GLY A 18 16.58 2.48 -1.43
C GLY A 18 17.96 2.07 -1.95
N LYS A 19 18.55 1.05 -1.31
CA LYS A 19 19.88 0.55 -1.68
C LYS A 19 19.73 -0.57 -2.70
N ILE A 20 20.03 -0.27 -3.96
CA ILE A 20 19.97 -1.20 -5.09
C ILE A 20 21.40 -1.45 -5.57
N ASP A 21 21.80 -2.72 -5.67
CA ASP A 21 23.16 -3.13 -6.07
C ASP A 21 24.27 -2.46 -5.27
N GLY A 22 24.05 -2.34 -3.96
CA GLY A 22 25.01 -1.73 -3.04
C GLY A 22 25.02 -0.20 -3.05
N LYS A 23 24.26 0.45 -3.94
CA LYS A 23 24.23 1.91 -4.08
C LYS A 23 22.87 2.47 -3.67
N ILE A 24 22.88 3.59 -2.96
CA ILE A 24 21.64 4.31 -2.65
C ILE A 24 21.14 4.96 -3.94
N GLN A 25 19.93 4.58 -4.34
CA GLN A 25 19.21 5.15 -5.47
C GLN A 25 17.92 5.75 -4.93
N VAL A 26 17.81 7.08 -5.01
CA VAL A 26 16.63 7.84 -4.55
C VAL A 26 16.37 9.07 -5.42
N ASN A 27 17.42 9.62 -6.04
CA ASN A 27 17.40 10.85 -6.81
C ASN A 27 17.88 10.64 -8.27
N THR A 28 17.62 9.48 -8.86
CA THR A 28 17.89 9.30 -10.30
C THR A 28 16.99 10.25 -11.11
N ALA A 29 17.35 10.51 -12.37
CA ALA A 29 16.55 11.40 -13.23
C ALA A 29 15.09 10.93 -13.33
N GLU A 30 14.88 9.62 -13.36
CA GLU A 30 13.56 8.97 -13.39
C GLU A 30 12.78 9.19 -12.10
N SER A 31 13.43 9.06 -10.93
CA SER A 31 12.79 9.35 -9.65
C SER A 31 12.42 10.83 -9.53
N VAL A 32 13.28 11.74 -9.99
CA VAL A 32 13.00 13.19 -9.98
C VAL A 32 11.84 13.53 -10.91
N GLU A 33 11.81 12.97 -12.12
CA GLU A 33 10.72 13.14 -13.08
C GLU A 33 9.37 12.66 -12.50
N ALA A 34 9.35 11.49 -11.85
CA ALA A 34 8.13 10.96 -11.24
C ALA A 34 7.63 11.84 -10.08
N VAL A 35 8.53 12.31 -9.22
CA VAL A 35 8.17 13.24 -8.13
C VAL A 35 7.65 14.56 -8.70
N GLN A 36 8.29 15.08 -9.75
CA GLN A 36 7.83 16.31 -10.41
C GLN A 36 6.42 16.16 -10.99
N PHE A 37 6.11 15.00 -11.59
CA PHE A 37 4.75 14.73 -12.06
C PHE A 37 3.70 14.80 -10.94
N VAL A 38 3.99 14.20 -9.78
CA VAL A 38 3.10 14.29 -8.61
C VAL A 38 2.97 15.73 -8.10
N LEU A 39 4.07 16.49 -8.07
CA LEU A 39 4.05 17.91 -7.71
C LEU A 39 3.23 18.74 -8.71
N ASP A 40 3.27 18.41 -9.99
CA ASP A 40 2.47 19.07 -11.03
C ASP A 40 0.98 18.77 -10.84
N LEU A 41 0.60 17.53 -10.50
CA LEU A 41 -0.81 17.20 -10.20
C LEU A 41 -1.39 18.08 -9.08
N ILE A 42 -0.57 18.47 -8.11
CA ILE A 42 -0.96 19.32 -6.98
C ILE A 42 -0.91 20.79 -7.36
N ASN A 43 0.24 21.28 -7.81
CA ASN A 43 0.51 22.71 -7.91
C ASN A 43 0.05 23.32 -9.25
N LYS A 44 0.16 22.55 -10.34
CA LYS A 44 -0.15 23.00 -11.69
C LYS A 44 -1.57 22.62 -12.10
N TYR A 45 -1.91 21.34 -12.02
CA TYR A 45 -3.21 20.82 -12.45
C TYR A 45 -4.28 20.91 -11.37
N LYS A 46 -3.89 21.01 -10.09
CA LYS A 46 -4.80 21.17 -8.94
C LYS A 46 -5.86 20.07 -8.85
N VAL A 47 -5.50 18.85 -9.22
CA VAL A 47 -6.37 17.65 -9.19
C VAL A 47 -6.10 16.74 -7.99
N VAL A 48 -5.02 16.99 -7.26
CA VAL A 48 -4.68 16.29 -6.01
C VAL A 48 -4.67 17.31 -4.85
N PRO A 49 -5.32 17.02 -3.70
CA PRO A 49 -5.24 17.87 -2.51
C PRO A 49 -3.80 18.10 -2.05
N SER A 50 -3.52 19.26 -1.45
CA SER A 50 -2.18 19.55 -0.93
C SER A 50 -1.80 18.56 0.18
N PHE A 51 -0.56 18.06 0.14
CA PHE A 51 0.04 17.23 1.19
C PHE A 51 0.14 17.95 2.56
N THR A 52 0.10 19.28 2.58
CA THR A 52 0.11 20.06 3.83
C THR A 52 -1.25 20.06 4.54
N THR A 53 -2.31 19.70 3.83
CA THR A 53 -3.71 19.75 4.32
C THR A 53 -4.42 18.41 4.27
N SER A 54 -3.76 17.36 3.77
CA SER A 54 -4.33 16.03 3.61
C SER A 54 -3.28 14.95 3.82
N ASP A 55 -3.69 13.86 4.48
CA ASP A 55 -2.95 12.61 4.60
C ASP A 55 -3.74 11.47 3.94
N TYR A 56 -3.23 10.24 4.01
CA TYR A 56 -3.87 9.07 3.40
C TYR A 56 -5.25 8.78 4.01
N LYS A 57 -5.44 9.00 5.33
CA LYS A 57 -6.73 8.78 6.00
C LYS A 57 -7.77 9.77 5.47
N ARG A 58 -7.37 11.03 5.34
CA ARG A 58 -8.24 12.08 4.83
C ARG A 58 -8.64 11.85 3.38
N VAL A 59 -7.69 11.43 2.53
CA VAL A 59 -8.00 11.05 1.13
C VAL A 59 -8.98 9.88 1.10
N ARG A 60 -8.79 8.87 1.96
CA ARG A 60 -9.69 7.73 2.08
C ARG A 60 -11.11 8.14 2.46
N GLU A 61 -11.27 9.00 3.46
CA GLU A 61 -12.57 9.58 3.83
C GLU A 61 -13.21 10.35 2.68
N MET A 62 -12.43 11.14 1.95
CA MET A 62 -12.92 11.92 0.81
C MET A 62 -13.38 11.01 -0.33
N PHE A 63 -12.67 9.91 -0.60
CA PHE A 63 -13.07 8.91 -1.58
C PHE A 63 -14.34 8.17 -1.14
N ALA A 64 -14.39 7.70 0.12
CA ALA A 64 -15.58 7.07 0.68
C ALA A 64 -16.81 8.00 0.56
N ALA A 65 -16.66 9.30 0.86
CA ALA A 65 -17.72 10.29 0.74
C ALA A 65 -18.02 10.76 -0.70
N ALA A 66 -17.48 10.07 -1.72
CA ALA A 66 -17.62 10.42 -3.15
C ALA A 66 -17.19 11.87 -3.50
N ARG A 67 -16.27 12.46 -2.73
CA ARG A 67 -15.70 13.80 -2.99
C ARG A 67 -14.46 13.76 -3.88
N VAL A 68 -13.89 12.58 -4.08
CA VAL A 68 -12.75 12.33 -4.97
C VAL A 68 -13.09 11.16 -5.87
N ALA A 69 -12.82 11.29 -7.17
CA ALA A 69 -13.18 10.29 -8.17
C ALA A 69 -12.24 9.07 -8.20
N MET A 70 -10.96 9.24 -7.82
CA MET A 70 -9.95 8.18 -7.80
C MET A 70 -9.10 8.29 -6.54
N SER A 71 -8.84 7.17 -5.87
CA SER A 71 -7.84 7.08 -4.80
C SER A 71 -6.92 5.89 -5.04
N SER A 72 -5.63 6.07 -4.79
CA SER A 72 -4.64 4.99 -4.80
C SER A 72 -4.57 4.38 -3.41
N GLU A 73 -5.30 3.28 -3.20
CA GLU A 73 -5.41 2.61 -1.90
C GLU A 73 -4.90 1.16 -1.99
N PRO A 74 -4.25 0.65 -0.94
CA PRO A 74 -3.90 -0.76 -0.84
C PRO A 74 -5.16 -1.61 -0.57
N GLY A 75 -5.13 -2.90 -0.95
CA GLY A 75 -6.27 -3.81 -0.80
C GLY A 75 -6.85 -3.87 0.62
N TRP A 76 -5.99 -3.88 1.64
CA TRP A 76 -6.41 -3.90 3.05
C TRP A 76 -7.22 -2.67 3.50
N ALA A 77 -7.22 -1.59 2.73
CA ALA A 77 -7.97 -0.37 3.05
C ALA A 77 -9.46 -0.49 2.76
N PHE A 78 -9.86 -1.42 1.88
CA PHE A 78 -11.24 -1.54 1.39
C PHE A 78 -12.28 -1.75 2.49
N PRO A 79 -12.06 -2.61 3.51
CA PRO A 79 -12.96 -2.73 4.66
C PRO A 79 -13.23 -1.41 5.39
N GLN A 80 -12.37 -0.41 5.26
CA GLN A 80 -12.54 0.91 5.88
C GLN A 80 -13.31 1.88 4.97
N ILE A 81 -13.33 1.63 3.66
CA ILE A 81 -13.96 2.49 2.66
C ILE A 81 -15.40 2.05 2.40
N LEU A 82 -15.61 0.74 2.22
CA LEU A 82 -16.90 0.13 1.85
C LEU A 82 -18.07 0.50 2.78
N PRO A 83 -17.92 0.52 4.12
CA PRO A 83 -19.03 0.84 5.02
C PRO A 83 -19.54 2.28 4.89
N SER A 84 -18.70 3.19 4.39
CA SER A 84 -19.02 4.61 4.25
C SER A 84 -19.51 4.98 2.85
N LYS A 85 -19.74 3.99 1.98
CA LYS A 85 -20.20 4.22 0.60
C LYS A 85 -21.61 4.83 0.56
N PRO A 86 -21.81 6.00 -0.07
CA PRO A 86 -23.13 6.54 -0.31
C PRO A 86 -23.92 5.59 -1.22
N GLU A 87 -25.20 5.42 -0.89
CA GLU A 87 -26.11 4.60 -1.68
C GLU A 87 -26.15 5.07 -3.15
N GLY A 88 -26.17 4.11 -4.09
CA GLY A 88 -26.16 4.39 -5.53
C GLY A 88 -24.81 4.79 -6.13
N THR A 89 -23.71 4.82 -5.35
CA THR A 89 -22.38 5.08 -5.89
C THR A 89 -21.73 3.81 -6.45
N GLU A 90 -21.30 3.80 -7.70
CA GLU A 90 -20.57 2.68 -8.34
C GLU A 90 -19.06 2.85 -8.14
N TRP A 91 -18.36 1.81 -7.68
CA TRP A 91 -16.91 1.80 -7.52
C TRP A 91 -16.29 0.59 -8.21
N GLY A 92 -15.06 0.76 -8.65
CA GLY A 92 -14.26 -0.31 -9.24
C GLY A 92 -12.81 -0.23 -8.81
N MET A 93 -12.09 -1.32 -9.05
CA MET A 93 -10.65 -1.39 -8.90
C MET A 93 -10.01 -1.55 -10.28
N ALA A 94 -8.89 -0.87 -10.48
CA ALA A 94 -8.09 -1.00 -11.68
C ALA A 94 -6.61 -1.01 -11.30
N LEU A 95 -5.77 -1.47 -12.22
CA LEU A 95 -4.33 -1.28 -12.09
C LEU A 95 -4.03 0.23 -12.05
N HIS A 96 -2.99 0.60 -11.31
CA HIS A 96 -2.48 1.96 -11.32
C HIS A 96 -2.14 2.39 -12.76
N PRO A 97 -2.40 3.66 -13.15
CA PRO A 97 -2.11 4.14 -14.49
C PRO A 97 -0.67 3.84 -14.91
N LYS A 98 -0.51 3.18 -16.05
CA LYS A 98 0.81 2.77 -16.55
C LYS A 98 1.69 3.98 -16.86
N GLY A 99 2.89 4.02 -16.28
CA GLY A 99 3.98 4.90 -16.70
C GLY A 99 4.77 4.31 -17.88
N LYS A 100 6.11 4.32 -17.79
CA LYS A 100 6.98 3.60 -18.74
C LYS A 100 6.74 2.09 -18.65
N VAL A 101 6.52 1.61 -17.44
CA VAL A 101 6.08 0.24 -17.11
C VAL A 101 4.89 0.28 -16.17
N TYR A 102 4.20 -0.86 -16.02
CA TYR A 102 3.36 -1.05 -14.84
C TYR A 102 4.26 -1.19 -13.62
N GLY A 103 3.89 -0.55 -12.53
CA GLY A 103 4.63 -0.59 -11.29
C GLY A 103 3.63 -0.56 -10.15
N ALA A 104 3.77 -1.51 -9.23
CA ALA A 104 3.01 -1.53 -8.00
C ALA A 104 4.01 -1.59 -6.85
N VAL A 105 3.67 -0.91 -5.77
CA VAL A 105 4.35 -1.12 -4.49
C VAL A 105 3.79 -2.42 -3.92
N THR A 106 4.56 -3.50 -3.98
CA THR A 106 4.16 -4.82 -3.46
C THR A 106 4.44 -5.00 -1.96
N GLY A 107 4.80 -3.93 -1.24
CA GLY A 107 5.14 -3.98 0.17
C GLY A 107 5.04 -2.63 0.85
N GLY A 108 4.72 -2.62 2.15
CA GLY A 108 4.50 -1.39 2.91
C GLY A 108 3.74 -1.60 4.21
N TRP A 109 3.14 -2.78 4.37
CA TRP A 109 2.57 -3.27 5.61
C TRP A 109 2.70 -4.80 5.69
N ASP A 110 3.90 -5.31 5.44
CA ASP A 110 4.18 -6.73 5.62
C ASP A 110 4.21 -6.97 7.14
N THR A 111 3.14 -7.55 7.68
CA THR A 111 3.09 -7.88 9.09
C THR A 111 3.97 -9.11 9.33
N ALA A 112 5.16 -8.88 9.87
CA ALA A 112 6.06 -9.92 10.31
C ALA A 112 5.90 -10.13 11.83
N PHE A 113 5.78 -11.39 12.25
CA PHE A 113 5.92 -11.76 13.65
C PHE A 113 7.40 -12.02 13.96
N ALA A 114 7.90 -11.40 15.03
CA ALA A 114 9.28 -11.53 15.45
C ALA A 114 9.38 -11.87 16.94
N ILE A 115 10.30 -12.76 17.29
CA ILE A 115 10.61 -13.12 18.68
C ILE A 115 11.78 -12.25 19.13
N THR A 116 11.59 -11.46 20.18
CA THR A 116 12.65 -10.59 20.70
C THR A 116 13.76 -11.41 21.38
N THR A 117 14.99 -10.87 21.40
CA THR A 117 16.14 -11.52 22.04
C THR A 117 15.96 -11.78 23.53
N ASN A 118 15.17 -10.93 24.19
CA ASN A 118 14.84 -10.99 25.62
C ASN A 118 13.63 -11.87 25.94
N CYS A 119 13.03 -12.53 24.95
CA CYS A 119 11.95 -13.48 25.18
C CYS A 119 12.43 -14.59 26.12
N LYS A 120 11.73 -14.77 27.24
CA LYS A 120 12.08 -15.75 28.28
C LYS A 120 11.88 -17.19 27.83
N ASP A 121 10.89 -17.42 26.97
CA ASP A 121 10.55 -18.73 26.44
C ASP A 121 10.42 -18.64 24.91
N LYS A 122 11.54 -18.89 24.23
CA LYS A 122 11.64 -18.78 22.77
C LYS A 122 10.94 -19.93 22.06
N ASP A 123 10.82 -21.09 22.71
CA ASP A 123 10.16 -22.26 22.15
C ASP A 123 8.65 -22.00 22.09
N LEU A 124 8.06 -21.51 23.18
CA LEU A 124 6.65 -21.09 23.18
C LEU A 124 6.41 -19.92 22.22
N GLY A 125 7.33 -18.96 22.17
CA GLY A 125 7.28 -17.87 21.19
C GLY A 125 7.26 -18.39 19.75
N TRP A 126 8.02 -19.44 19.46
CA TRP A 126 8.05 -20.07 18.14
C TRP A 126 6.77 -20.84 17.82
N GLU A 127 6.20 -21.57 18.78
CA GLU A 127 4.88 -22.18 18.60
C GLU A 127 3.81 -21.14 18.29
N PHE A 128 3.83 -19.99 18.95
CA PHE A 128 2.91 -18.89 18.66
C PHE A 128 3.10 -18.30 17.26
N VAL A 129 4.35 -18.07 16.83
CA VAL A 129 4.62 -17.60 15.45
C VAL A 129 4.05 -18.60 14.43
N LYS A 130 4.33 -19.90 14.60
CA LYS A 130 3.78 -20.94 13.71
C LYS A 130 2.25 -20.94 13.69
N PHE A 131 1.61 -20.77 14.83
CA PHE A 131 0.16 -20.64 14.90
C PHE A 131 -0.32 -19.42 14.10
N MET A 132 0.25 -18.24 14.35
CA MET A 132 -0.19 -16.99 13.71
C MET A 132 0.08 -16.96 12.20
N THR A 133 1.11 -17.66 11.73
CA THR A 133 1.47 -17.73 10.31
C THR A 133 1.06 -19.05 9.65
N GLY A 134 0.33 -19.92 10.33
CA GLY A 134 -0.15 -21.19 9.79
C GLY A 134 -1.32 -21.00 8.82
N GLU A 135 -1.68 -22.06 8.09
CA GLU A 135 -2.75 -22.02 7.09
C GLU A 135 -4.09 -21.57 7.68
N GLU A 136 -4.51 -22.16 8.81
CA GLU A 136 -5.77 -21.82 9.49
C GLU A 136 -5.87 -20.33 9.83
N SER A 137 -4.82 -19.76 10.44
CA SER A 137 -4.77 -18.33 10.75
C SER A 137 -4.83 -17.47 9.49
N ASN A 138 -4.14 -17.85 8.42
CA ASN A 138 -4.20 -17.11 7.16
C ASN A 138 -5.58 -17.17 6.51
N TYR A 139 -6.24 -18.33 6.52
CA TYR A 139 -7.62 -18.47 6.05
C TYR A 139 -8.58 -17.60 6.85
N PHE A 140 -8.43 -17.56 8.18
CA PHE A 140 -9.21 -16.68 9.05
C PHE A 140 -9.00 -15.20 8.68
N TRP A 141 -7.76 -14.75 8.53
CA TRP A 141 -7.51 -13.36 8.14
C TRP A 141 -8.07 -13.02 6.76
N MET A 142 -7.99 -13.94 5.80
CA MET A 142 -8.55 -13.74 4.47
C MET A 142 -10.08 -13.72 4.46
N SER A 143 -10.74 -14.44 5.37
CA SER A 143 -12.21 -14.38 5.49
C SER A 143 -12.69 -13.06 6.12
N GLU A 144 -11.92 -12.51 7.06
CA GLU A 144 -12.28 -11.26 7.76
C GLU A 144 -11.88 -10.00 6.99
N LEU A 145 -10.82 -10.06 6.18
CA LEU A 145 -10.27 -8.93 5.45
C LEU A 145 -10.26 -9.22 3.95
N PRO A 146 -11.34 -8.85 3.23
CA PRO A 146 -11.33 -8.95 1.77
C PRO A 146 -10.13 -8.16 1.21
N PHE A 147 -9.44 -8.76 0.24
CA PHE A 147 -8.19 -8.26 -0.37
C PHE A 147 -6.92 -8.33 0.51
N TYR A 148 -6.94 -9.10 1.60
CA TYR A 148 -5.72 -9.50 2.30
C TYR A 148 -4.91 -10.48 1.44
N ASN A 149 -3.64 -10.17 1.23
CA ASN A 149 -2.70 -11.06 0.55
C ASN A 149 -1.85 -11.78 1.60
N THR A 150 -1.88 -13.10 1.61
CA THR A 150 -1.06 -13.92 2.48
C THR A 150 0.35 -14.12 1.90
N ALA A 151 1.34 -14.26 2.78
CA ALA A 151 2.69 -14.71 2.41
C ALA A 151 2.76 -16.24 2.17
N LEU A 152 1.74 -17.01 2.57
CA LEU A 152 1.68 -18.45 2.37
C LEU A 152 1.11 -18.76 0.99
N LYS A 153 1.97 -19.24 0.09
CA LYS A 153 1.57 -19.61 -1.27
C LYS A 153 0.44 -20.65 -1.29
N SER A 154 0.43 -21.62 -0.38
CA SER A 154 -0.62 -22.66 -0.31
C SER A 154 -2.02 -22.12 -0.03
N VAL A 155 -2.11 -20.90 0.51
CA VAL A 155 -3.37 -20.24 0.86
C VAL A 155 -3.75 -19.14 -0.15
N ALA A 156 -2.77 -18.64 -0.93
CA ALA A 156 -2.96 -17.57 -1.91
C ALA A 156 -3.57 -18.03 -3.26
N GLU A 157 -3.51 -19.32 -3.57
CA GLU A 157 -4.04 -19.96 -4.79
C GLU A 157 -5.43 -20.57 -4.56
#